data_AF-A0A3M2VKP9-F1
#
_entry.id   AF-A0A3M2VKP9-F1
#
_cell.length_a   1.000
_cell.length_b   1.000
_cell.length_c   1.000
_cell.angle_alpha   90.00
_cell.angle_beta   90.00
_cell.angle_gamma   90.00
#
_symmetry.space_group_name_H-M   'P 1'
#
loop_
_entity.id
_entity.type
_entity.pdbx_description
1 polymer ?
#
loop_
_entity_poly.entity_id
_entity_poly.type
_entity_poly.pdbx_seq_one_letter_code
_entity_poly.pdbx_strand_id
1 'polypeptide(L)'
;MSILLSTQCAEKALRSTSAVYHIVKATYQHGEEAVINEMARRIRDNTGVGYGEAVTTAAFRHEEIMNLSEKGAEYKALSEDLTRVNSAQPFPLPA
;
A
#
# COMPACT_ATOMS: atom_id res chain seq x y z
N MET A 1 -16.85 -3.39 23.55
CA MET A 1 -16.08 -2.20 23.10
C MET A 1 -15.02 -2.66 22.09
N SER A 2 -15.47 -3.18 20.94
CA SER A 2 -14.63 -3.96 19.99
C SER A 2 -14.86 -3.55 18.53
N ILE A 3 -16.01 -2.96 18.22
CA ILE A 3 -16.40 -2.50 16.87
C ILE A 3 -15.70 -1.18 16.48
N LEU A 4 -15.30 -0.36 17.47
CA LEU A 4 -14.62 0.93 17.23
C LEU A 4 -13.13 0.76 16.86
N LEU A 5 -12.46 -0.30 17.32
CA LEU A 5 -11.08 -0.59 16.93
C LEU A 5 -11.00 -1.19 15.52
N SER A 6 -11.96 -2.02 15.12
CA SER A 6 -11.95 -2.64 13.78
C SER A 6 -12.19 -1.62 12.67
N THR A 7 -13.02 -0.60 12.91
CA THR A 7 -13.31 0.47 11.95
C THR A 7 -12.12 1.40 11.74
N GLN A 8 -11.39 1.77 12.80
CA GLN A 8 -10.15 2.56 12.68
C GLN A 8 -9.04 1.79 11.95
N CYS A 9 -8.89 0.49 12.23
CA CYS A 9 -7.94 -0.36 11.51
C CYS A 9 -8.28 -0.47 10.02
N ALA A 10 -9.56 -0.66 9.69
CA ALA A 10 -10.03 -0.75 8.31
C ALA A 10 -9.81 0.58 7.55
N GLU A 11 -10.12 1.71 8.17
CA GLU A 11 -9.92 3.03 7.56
C GLU A 11 -8.44 3.33 7.32
N LYS A 12 -7.57 3.01 8.29
CA LYS A 12 -6.12 3.15 8.13
C LYS A 12 -5.60 2.27 7.00
N ALA A 13 -6.08 1.03 6.90
CA ALA A 13 -5.71 0.11 5.82
C ALA A 13 -6.13 0.68 4.45
N LEU A 14 -7.37 1.15 4.30
CA LEU A 14 -7.88 1.74 3.05
C LEU A 14 -7.08 2.97 2.61
N ARG A 15 -6.75 3.86 3.56
CA ARG A 15 -5.91 5.04 3.27
C ARG A 15 -4.50 4.63 2.85
N SER A 16 -3.90 3.64 3.52
CA SER A 16 -2.58 3.12 3.14
C SER A 16 -2.60 2.47 1.75
N THR A 17 -3.59 1.64 1.43
CA THR A 17 -3.73 1.02 0.11
C THR A 17 -3.93 2.08 -0.98
N SER A 18 -4.73 3.13 -0.72
CA SER A 18 -4.91 4.25 -1.63
C SER A 18 -3.60 4.99 -1.90
N ALA A 19 -2.81 5.25 -0.85
CA ALA A 19 -1.51 5.90 -1.00
C ALA A 19 -0.53 5.08 -1.85
N VAL A 20 -0.44 3.77 -1.62
CA VAL A 20 0.39 2.86 -2.45
C VAL A 20 -0.06 2.89 -3.90
N TYR A 21 -1.37 2.74 -4.16
CA TYR A 21 -1.93 2.79 -5.51
C TYR A 21 -1.55 4.07 -6.26
N HIS A 22 -1.69 5.23 -5.62
CA HIS A 22 -1.39 6.51 -6.27
C HIS A 22 0.10 6.70 -6.57
N ILE A 23 0.99 6.19 -5.71
CA ILE A 23 2.42 6.26 -5.94
C ILE A 23 2.84 5.31 -7.07
N VAL A 24 2.35 4.06 -7.07
CA VAL A 24 2.60 3.11 -8.17
C VAL A 24 2.07 3.65 -9.49
N LYS A 25 0.86 4.24 -9.48
CA LYS A 25 0.29 4.88 -10.67
C LYS A 25 1.14 6.04 -11.17
N ALA A 26 1.60 6.92 -10.27
CA ALA A 26 2.47 8.03 -10.64
C ALA A 26 3.81 7.52 -11.21
N THR A 27 4.37 6.45 -10.63
CA THR A 27 5.60 5.81 -11.14
C THR A 27 5.40 5.26 -12.54
N TYR A 28 4.28 4.60 -12.80
CA TYR A 28 3.94 4.12 -14.15
C TYR A 28 3.79 5.28 -15.17
N GLN A 29 3.19 6.41 -14.76
CA GLN A 29 2.90 7.53 -15.65
C GLN A 29 4.10 8.47 -15.90
N HIS A 30 4.98 8.61 -14.91
CA HIS A 30 6.01 9.65 -14.90
C HIS A 30 7.43 9.12 -14.71
N GLY A 31 7.58 7.83 -14.42
CA GLY A 31 8.86 7.20 -14.10
C GLY A 31 9.24 7.34 -12.63
N GLU A 32 10.13 6.46 -12.18
CA GLU A 32 10.60 6.39 -10.79
C GLU A 32 11.33 7.65 -10.36
N GLU A 33 12.25 8.15 -11.19
CA GLU A 33 13.08 9.31 -10.88
C GLU A 33 12.23 10.57 -10.60
N ALA A 34 11.20 10.82 -11.42
CA ALA A 34 10.33 11.97 -11.24
C ALA A 34 9.53 11.89 -9.93
N VAL A 35 9.05 10.69 -9.57
CA VAL A 35 8.30 10.46 -8.33
C VAL A 35 9.22 10.60 -7.11
N ILE A 36 10.41 10.01 -7.14
CA ILE A 36 11.39 10.09 -6.05
C ILE A 36 11.83 11.55 -5.84
N ASN A 37 12.09 12.31 -6.91
CA ASN A 37 12.46 13.72 -6.81
C ASN A 37 11.33 14.58 -6.19
N GLU A 38 10.07 14.33 -6.58
CA GLU A 38 8.93 15.04 -5.99
C GLU A 38 8.72 14.65 -4.52
N MET A 39 8.91 13.37 -4.17
CA MET A 39 8.90 12.91 -2.78
C MET A 39 10.01 13.58 -1.97
N ALA A 40 11.23 13.66 -2.51
CA ALA A 40 12.37 14.31 -1.88
C ALA A 40 12.11 15.81 -1.66
N ARG A 41 11.54 16.50 -2.64
CA ARG A 41 11.14 17.91 -2.51
C ARG A 41 10.18 18.10 -1.32
N ARG A 42 9.16 17.26 -1.22
CA ARG A 42 8.19 17.31 -0.10
C ARG A 42 8.82 16.98 1.25
N ILE A 43 9.73 16.00 1.30
CA ILE A 43 10.45 15.66 2.54
C ILE A 43 11.27 16.87 2.99
N ARG A 44 12.09 17.43 2.10
CA ARG A 44 12.88 18.63 2.38
C ARG A 44 12.01 19.78 2.90
N ASP A 45 10.90 20.05 2.23
CA ASP A 45 10.02 21.17 2.58
C ASP A 45 9.34 20.95 3.96
N ASN A 46 9.16 19.70 4.39
CA ASN A 46 8.53 19.35 5.66
C ASN A 46 9.51 19.17 6.83
N THR A 47 10.74 18.72 6.59
CA THR A 47 11.72 18.38 7.64
C THR A 47 12.93 19.30 7.67
N GLY A 48 13.17 20.10 6.63
CA GLY A 48 14.30 21.01 6.52
C GLY A 48 15.66 20.33 6.28
N VAL A 49 15.69 19.03 5.98
CA VAL A 49 16.94 18.29 5.68
C VAL A 49 17.54 18.70 4.33
N GLY A 50 18.81 18.38 4.09
CA GLY A 50 19.43 18.62 2.78
C GLY A 50 18.76 17.82 1.65
N TYR A 51 18.76 18.35 0.42
CA TYR A 51 18.10 17.67 -0.71
C TYR A 51 18.67 16.27 -0.97
N GLY A 52 19.99 16.08 -0.84
CA GLY A 52 20.61 14.76 -0.99
C GLY A 52 20.10 13.73 0.03
N GLU A 53 19.95 14.12 1.29
CA GLU A 53 19.36 13.27 2.34
C GLU A 53 17.87 12.99 2.08
N ALA A 54 17.14 13.99 1.59
CA ALA A 54 15.75 13.84 1.20
C ALA A 54 15.57 12.86 0.03
N VAL A 55 16.49 12.85 -0.95
CA VAL A 55 16.49 11.90 -2.07
C VAL A 55 16.74 10.48 -1.57
N THR A 56 17.74 10.27 -0.71
CA THR A 56 18.01 8.95 -0.11
C THR A 56 16.78 8.42 0.64
N THR A 57 16.15 9.29 1.43
CA THR A 57 14.93 8.93 2.19
C THR A 57 13.76 8.63 1.26
N ALA A 58 13.59 9.42 0.19
CA ALA A 58 12.53 9.24 -0.79
C ALA A 58 12.69 7.93 -1.57
N ALA A 59 13.91 7.61 -2.01
CA ALA A 59 14.23 6.39 -2.73
C ALA A 59 13.92 5.15 -1.87
N PHE A 60 14.38 5.15 -0.62
CA PHE A 60 14.09 4.05 0.32
C PHE A 60 12.58 3.85 0.52
N ARG A 61 11.83 4.93 0.74
CA ARG A 61 10.36 4.85 0.89
C ARG A 61 9.67 4.38 -0.38
N HIS A 62 10.14 4.82 -1.54
CA HIS A 62 9.59 4.40 -2.83
C HIS A 62 9.75 2.89 -3.02
N GLU A 63 10.94 2.34 -2.70
CA GLU A 63 11.20 0.90 -2.71
C GLU A 63 10.27 0.13 -1.76
N GLU A 64 10.11 0.60 -0.52
CA GLU A 64 9.16 0.00 0.43
C GLU A 64 7.72 -0.04 -0.12
N ILE A 65 7.30 1.02 -0.79
CA ILE A 65 5.96 1.12 -1.39
C ILE A 65 5.81 0.14 -2.56
N MET A 66 6.83 -0.01 -3.41
CA MET A 66 6.80 -0.99 -4.50
C MET A 66 6.73 -2.42 -3.95
N ASN A 67 7.53 -2.74 -2.94
CA ASN A 67 7.49 -4.04 -2.25
C ASN A 67 6.12 -4.31 -1.60
N LEU A 68 5.48 -3.29 -1.02
CA LEU A 68 4.12 -3.41 -0.48
C LEU A 68 3.08 -3.64 -1.59
N SER A 69 3.26 -3.03 -2.77
CA SER A 69 2.39 -3.24 -3.92
C SER A 69 2.47 -4.69 -4.42
N GLU A 70 3.67 -5.25 -4.50
CA GLU A 70 3.88 -6.65 -4.91
C GLU A 70 3.21 -7.62 -3.93
N LYS A 71 3.46 -7.46 -2.63
CA LYS A 71 2.78 -8.24 -1.58
C LYS A 71 1.26 -8.06 -1.59
N GLY A 72 0.78 -6.87 -1.93
CA GLY A 72 -0.64 -6.60 -2.09
C GLY A 72 -1.28 -7.45 -3.19
N ALA A 73 -0.55 -7.69 -4.29
CA ALA A 73 -1.01 -8.58 -5.36
C ALA A 73 -1.05 -10.05 -4.90
N GLU A 74 -0.05 -10.50 -4.15
CA GLU A 74 -0.03 -11.85 -3.55
C GLU A 74 -1.21 -12.07 -2.59
N TYR A 75 -1.48 -11.10 -1.71
CA TYR A 75 -2.59 -11.20 -0.76
C TYR A 75 -3.97 -11.11 -1.44
N LYS A 76 -4.07 -10.37 -2.54
CA LYS A 76 -5.30 -10.38 -3.36
C LYS A 76 -5.56 -11.78 -3.91
N ALA A 77 -4.54 -12.43 -4.49
CA ALA A 77 -4.66 -13.79 -5.01
C ALA A 77 -5.06 -14.78 -3.90
N LEU A 78 -4.40 -14.72 -2.74
CA LEU A 78 -4.75 -15.52 -1.57
C LEU A 78 -6.21 -15.31 -1.12
N SER A 79 -6.68 -14.05 -1.08
CA SER A 79 -8.05 -13.72 -0.71
C SER A 79 -9.08 -14.28 -1.71
N GLU A 80 -8.78 -14.20 -3.00
CA GLU A 80 -9.62 -14.75 -4.06
C GLU A 80 -9.70 -16.28 -3.98
N ASP A 81 -8.58 -16.94 -3.69
CA ASP A 81 -8.52 -18.40 -3.50
C ASP A 81 -9.29 -18.84 -2.25
N LEU A 82 -9.13 -18.17 -1.11
CA LEU A 82 -9.90 -18.45 0.11
C LEU A 82 -11.41 -18.27 -0.12
N THR A 83 -11.80 -17.23 -0.86
CA THR A 83 -13.20 -16.99 -1.21
C THR A 83 -13.75 -18.13 -2.07
N ARG A 84 -12.97 -18.62 -3.04
CA ARG A 84 -13.33 -19.75 -3.91
C ARG A 84 -13.47 -21.06 -3.13
N VAL A 85 -12.54 -21.34 -2.21
CA VAL A 85 -12.60 -22.55 -1.34
C VAL A 85 -13.84 -22.53 -0.45
N ASN A 86 -14.14 -21.40 0.20
CA ASN A 86 -15.33 -21.26 1.05
C ASN A 86 -16.64 -21.32 0.27
N SER A 87 -16.67 -20.88 -0.99
CA SER A 87 -17.86 -21.00 -1.85
C SER A 87 -18.01 -22.38 -2.51
N ALA A 88 -16.94 -23.20 -2.53
CA ALA A 88 -16.95 -24.58 -3.04
C ALA A 88 -17.32 -25.63 -1.98
N GLN A 89 -17.38 -25.28 -0.69
CA GLN A 89 -17.97 -26.12 0.35
C GLN A 89 -19.34 -25.57 0.77
N PRO A 90 -20.46 -26.07 0.22
CA PRO A 90 -21.72 -25.93 0.91
C PRO A 90 -21.60 -26.73 2.21
N PHE A 91 -21.72 -26.05 3.35
CA PHE A 91 -22.01 -26.73 4.60
C PHE A 91 -23.13 -27.76 4.35
N PRO A 92 -22.94 -29.06 4.64
CA PRO A 92 -24.08 -29.94 4.73
C PRO A 92 -24.94 -29.40 5.88
N LEU A 93 -26.14 -28.92 5.56
CA LEU A 93 -27.15 -28.65 6.57
C LEU A 93 -27.35 -29.96 7.36
N PRO A 94 -27.28 -29.94 8.70
CA PRO A 94 -27.62 -31.12 9.48
C PRO A 94 -29.07 -31.51 9.17
N ALA A 95 -29.26 -32.80 8.87
CA ALA A 95 -30.54 -33.42 8.53
C ALA A 95 -31.56 -33.35 9.67
#